data_AF-A0A1M3BPW5-F1
#
_entry.id   AF-A0A1M3BPW5-F1
#
_cell.length_a   1.000
_cell.length_b   1.000
_cell.length_c   1.000
_cell.angle_alpha   90.00
_cell.angle_beta   90.00
_cell.angle_gamma   90.00
#
_symmetry.space_group_name_H-M   'P 1'
#
loop_
_entity.id
_entity.type
_entity.pdbx_description
1 polymer ?
#
loop_
_entity_poly.entity_id
_entity_poly.type
_entity_poly.pdbx_seq_one_letter_code
_entity_poly.pdbx_strand_id
1 'polypeptide(L)'
;YLSALEHGKRGTPSFDFLQRVAGYFNVIWDEAEELFRIAEISDPRVVVDTAGLPPEYTAFANRLSAEIASLPPETVRRLAGILEKACNNRVKPG
;
A
#
# COMPACT_ATOMS: atom_id res chain seq x y z
N TYR A 1 22.23 -2.65 7.94
CA TYR A 1 21.71 -2.40 6.57
C TYR A 1 20.39 -3.10 6.29
N LEU A 2 20.07 -4.26 6.90
CA LEU A 2 18.77 -4.93 6.74
C LEU A 2 17.57 -4.23 7.45
N SER A 3 17.78 -3.43 8.50
CA SER A 3 16.65 -2.83 9.26
C SER A 3 15.89 -1.71 8.53
N ALA A 4 16.41 -1.22 7.41
CA ALA A 4 15.81 -0.11 6.65
C ALA A 4 14.78 -0.57 5.60
N LEU A 5 14.81 -1.85 5.21
CA LEU A 5 13.85 -2.45 4.27
C LEU A 5 12.58 -2.93 4.98
N GLU A 6 12.69 -3.39 6.23
CA GLU A 6 11.52 -3.83 7.03
C GLU A 6 10.58 -2.69 7.46
N HIS A 7 10.99 -1.42 7.31
CA HIS A 7 10.22 -0.26 7.76
C HIS A 7 9.67 0.63 6.63
N GLY A 8 9.60 0.13 5.39
CA GLY A 8 8.91 0.83 4.29
C GLY A 8 9.43 2.25 4.02
N LYS A 9 10.73 2.50 4.21
CA LYS A 9 11.29 3.87 4.19
C LYS A 9 11.73 4.41 2.83
N ARG A 10 11.61 3.67 1.72
CA ARG A 10 11.90 4.18 0.37
C ARG A 10 10.96 3.57 -0.67
N GLY A 11 10.52 4.39 -1.63
CA GLY A 11 9.66 4.01 -2.75
C GLY A 11 10.31 2.98 -3.67
N THR A 12 9.55 2.56 -4.70
CA THR A 12 9.85 1.43 -5.60
C THR A 12 11.34 1.34 -5.96
N PRO A 13 12.03 0.23 -5.63
CA PRO A 13 13.48 0.12 -5.82
C PRO A 13 13.87 0.22 -7.30
N SER A 14 14.97 0.92 -7.60
CA SER A 14 15.48 1.04 -8.96
C SER A 14 16.12 -0.26 -9.46
N PHE A 15 16.12 -0.48 -10.77
CA PHE A 15 16.72 -1.67 -11.41
C PHE A 15 18.18 -1.94 -10.99
N ASP A 16 18.98 -0.88 -10.80
CA ASP A 16 20.38 -0.97 -10.35
C ASP A 16 20.50 -1.52 -8.92
N PHE A 17 19.51 -1.24 -8.06
CA PHE A 17 19.43 -1.79 -6.71
C PHE A 17 19.09 -3.29 -6.75
N LEU A 18 18.19 -3.69 -7.64
CA LEU A 18 17.81 -5.11 -7.83
C LEU A 18 19.02 -5.96 -8.22
N GLN A 19 19.83 -5.47 -9.18
CA GLN A 19 21.00 -6.18 -9.68
C GLN A 19 22.08 -6.38 -8.60
N ARG A 20 22.28 -5.37 -7.74
CA ARG A 20 23.24 -5.43 -6.63
C ARG A 20 22.81 -6.40 -5.53
N VAL A 21 21.51 -6.43 -5.20
CA VAL A 21 20.96 -7.35 -4.20
C VAL A 21 21.05 -8.79 -4.69
N ALA A 22 20.68 -9.06 -5.95
CA ALA A 22 20.79 -10.38 -6.56
C ALA A 22 22.24 -10.90 -6.57
N GLY A 23 23.19 -10.04 -6.92
CA GLY A 23 24.61 -10.38 -6.90
C GLY A 23 25.20 -10.57 -5.49
N TYR A 24 24.67 -9.87 -4.48
CA TYR A 24 25.19 -9.93 -3.10
C TYR A 24 24.70 -11.15 -2.32
N PHE A 25 23.46 -11.61 -2.54
CA PHE A 25 22.87 -12.69 -1.75
C PHE A 25 22.87 -14.07 -2.43
N ASN A 26 23.26 -14.18 -3.71
CA ASN A 26 23.17 -15.43 -4.48
C ASN A 26 21.74 -16.03 -4.44
N VAL A 27 20.73 -15.16 -4.25
CA VAL A 27 19.33 -15.54 -4.06
C VAL A 27 18.68 -15.81 -5.41
N ILE A 28 17.98 -16.93 -5.48
CA ILE A 28 17.26 -17.41 -6.65
C ILE A 28 16.11 -16.43 -6.94
N TRP A 29 15.96 -16.12 -8.22
CA TRP A 29 15.05 -15.12 -8.81
C TRP A 29 13.62 -15.10 -8.23
N ASP A 30 13.11 -16.24 -7.74
CA ASP A 30 11.76 -16.40 -7.17
C ASP A 30 11.51 -15.66 -5.84
N GLU A 31 12.49 -15.61 -4.93
CA GLU A 31 12.31 -14.91 -3.63
C GLU A 31 12.35 -13.39 -3.79
N ALA A 32 13.06 -12.93 -4.83
CA ALA A 32 13.19 -11.53 -5.17
C ALA A 32 11.88 -11.01 -5.80
N GLU A 33 11.24 -11.76 -6.71
CA GLU A 33 9.98 -11.36 -7.34
C GLU A 33 8.83 -11.17 -6.34
N GLU A 34 8.66 -12.05 -5.35
CA GLU A 34 7.60 -11.90 -4.34
C GLU A 34 7.83 -10.66 -3.46
N LEU A 35 9.09 -10.38 -3.11
CA LEU A 35 9.46 -9.17 -2.38
C LEU A 35 9.19 -7.90 -3.20
N PHE A 36 9.44 -7.93 -4.51
CA PHE A 36 9.14 -6.81 -5.40
C PHE A 36 7.64 -6.63 -5.66
N ARG A 37 6.88 -7.71 -5.77
CA ARG A 37 5.41 -7.64 -5.86
C ARG A 37 4.78 -7.02 -4.62
N ILE A 38 5.29 -7.36 -3.43
CA ILE A 38 4.89 -6.71 -2.17
C ILE A 38 5.26 -5.23 -2.19
N ALA A 39 6.48 -4.90 -2.62
CA ALA A 39 6.96 -3.52 -2.70
C ALA A 39 6.19 -2.63 -3.71
N GLU A 40 5.73 -3.21 -4.82
CA GLU A 40 4.90 -2.51 -5.82
C GLU A 40 3.49 -2.18 -5.31
N ILE A 41 2.95 -3.01 -4.40
CA ILE A 41 1.62 -2.81 -3.80
C ILE A 41 1.71 -1.95 -2.52
N SER A 42 2.89 -1.87 -1.90
CA SER A 42 3.09 -1.21 -0.61
C SER A 42 3.59 0.23 -0.72
N ASP A 43 3.01 1.08 -1.57
CA ASP A 43 3.30 2.52 -1.50
C ASP A 43 2.87 3.04 -0.11
N PRO A 44 3.83 3.38 0.78
CA PRO A 44 3.49 3.74 2.15
C PRO A 44 2.89 5.14 2.25
N ARG A 45 2.87 5.91 1.15
CA ARG A 45 2.45 7.32 1.13
C ARG A 45 1.48 7.60 -0.02
N VAL A 46 0.36 6.88 -0.01
CA VAL A 46 -0.74 7.08 -0.96
C VAL A 46 -1.37 8.48 -0.84
N VAL A 47 -1.70 9.07 -1.98
CA VAL A 47 -2.44 10.35 -2.07
C VAL A 47 -3.88 10.04 -2.47
N VAL A 48 -4.85 10.54 -1.68
CA VAL A 48 -6.29 10.45 -2.00
C VAL A 48 -6.74 11.79 -2.57
N ASP A 49 -7.00 11.85 -3.87
CA ASP A 49 -7.51 13.05 -4.52
C ASP A 49 -9.01 13.21 -4.25
N THR A 50 -9.37 14.32 -3.60
CA THR A 50 -10.77 14.68 -3.31
C THR A 50 -11.21 15.96 -4.01
N ALA A 51 -10.45 16.46 -4.98
CA ALA A 51 -10.79 17.68 -5.71
C ALA A 51 -12.14 17.53 -6.42
N GLY A 52 -13.03 18.51 -6.23
CA GLY A 52 -14.37 18.50 -6.82
C GLY A 52 -15.38 17.53 -6.18
N LEU A 53 -15.00 16.82 -5.12
CA LEU A 53 -15.93 15.98 -4.35
C LEU A 53 -16.64 16.77 -3.24
N PRO A 54 -17.78 16.27 -2.73
CA PRO A 54 -18.42 16.85 -1.55
C PRO A 54 -17.50 16.91 -0.32
N PRO A 55 -17.65 17.91 0.56
CA PRO A 55 -16.72 18.16 1.68
C PRO A 55 -16.51 16.96 2.63
N GLU A 56 -17.50 16.10 2.79
CA GLU A 56 -17.43 14.91 3.64
C GLU A 56 -16.37 13.91 3.17
N TYR A 57 -16.02 13.88 1.88
CA TYR A 57 -14.98 13.02 1.33
C TYR A 57 -13.60 13.45 1.80
N THR A 58 -13.30 14.76 1.68
CA THR A 58 -12.05 15.34 2.16
C THR A 58 -11.91 15.19 3.67
N ALA A 59 -13.00 15.44 4.42
CA ALA A 59 -13.00 15.26 5.87
C ALA A 59 -12.70 13.81 6.28
N PHE A 60 -13.33 12.84 5.61
CA PHE A 60 -13.08 11.42 5.85
C PHE A 60 -11.64 11.03 5.52
N ALA A 61 -11.11 11.42 4.35
CA ALA A 61 -9.75 11.12 3.95
C ALA A 61 -8.71 11.69 4.94
N ASN A 62 -8.91 12.93 5.40
CA ASN A 62 -8.05 13.56 6.41
C ASN A 62 -8.12 12.84 7.75
N ARG A 63 -9.33 12.46 8.20
CA ARG A 63 -9.51 11.73 9.46
C ARG A 63 -8.86 10.35 9.40
N LEU A 64 -9.03 9.64 8.30
CA LEU A 64 -8.42 8.34 8.10
C LEU A 64 -6.89 8.45 8.10
N SER A 65 -6.34 9.42 7.37
CA SER A 65 -4.88 9.68 7.32
C SER A 65 -4.28 9.95 8.71
N ALA A 66 -4.99 10.70 9.56
CA ALA A 66 -4.53 10.99 10.92
C ALA A 66 -4.54 9.77 11.86
N GLU A 67 -5.49 8.84 11.67
CA GLU A 67 -5.74 7.77 12.63
C GLU A 67 -5.20 6.40 12.17
N ILE A 68 -4.97 6.20 10.86
CA ILE A 68 -4.67 4.90 10.23
C ILE A 68 -3.56 4.11 10.92
N ALA A 69 -2.50 4.77 11.37
CA ALA A 69 -1.36 4.13 12.02
C ALA A 69 -1.69 3.59 13.43
N SER A 70 -2.76 4.09 14.07
CA SER A 70 -3.20 3.67 15.40
C SER A 70 -4.34 2.65 15.36
N LEU A 71 -4.93 2.40 14.18
CA LEU A 71 -6.06 1.50 14.06
C LEU A 71 -5.64 0.04 14.28
N PRO A 72 -6.37 -0.73 15.11
CA PRO A 72 -6.14 -2.16 15.24
C PRO A 72 -6.34 -2.92 13.92
N PRO A 73 -5.61 -4.03 13.68
CA PRO A 73 -5.71 -4.80 12.44
C PRO A 73 -7.13 -5.29 12.11
N GLU A 74 -7.95 -5.63 13.12
CA GLU A 74 -9.35 -5.99 12.93
C GLU A 74 -10.22 -4.84 12.42
N THR A 75 -9.93 -3.61 12.84
CA THR A 75 -10.63 -2.40 12.38
C THR A 75 -10.31 -2.12 10.93
N VAL A 76 -9.02 -2.19 10.54
CA VAL A 76 -8.59 -2.03 9.15
C VAL A 76 -9.26 -3.06 8.25
N ARG A 77 -9.32 -4.34 8.67
CA ARG A 77 -10.03 -5.40 7.94
C ARG A 77 -11.52 -5.11 7.76
N ARG A 78 -12.20 -4.59 8.78
CA ARG A 78 -13.61 -4.20 8.69
C ARG A 78 -13.82 -3.06 7.69
N LEU A 79 -12.99 -2.02 7.76
CA LEU A 79 -13.06 -0.87 6.84
C LEU A 79 -12.80 -1.30 5.39
N ALA A 80 -11.81 -2.16 5.16
CA ALA A 80 -11.52 -2.74 3.85
C ALA A 80 -12.73 -3.51 3.29
N GLY A 81 -13.37 -4.35 4.11
CA GLY A 81 -14.57 -5.08 3.69
C GLY A 81 -15.79 -4.19 3.41
N ILE A 82 -15.93 -3.05 4.09
CA ILE A 82 -16.97 -2.05 3.76
C ILE A 82 -16.69 -1.43 2.39
N LEU A 83 -15.43 -1.04 2.14
CA LEU A 83 -15.01 -0.43 0.88
C LEU A 83 -15.21 -1.39 -0.30
N GLU A 84 -14.79 -2.65 -0.15
CA GLU A 84 -14.96 -3.70 -1.17
C GLU A 84 -16.43 -3.90 -1.53
N LYS A 85 -17.31 -4.03 -0.53
CA LYS A 85 -18.77 -4.18 -0.76
C LYS A 85 -19.35 -2.96 -1.48
N ALA A 86 -18.93 -1.76 -1.10
CA ALA A 86 -19.38 -0.52 -1.74
C ALA A 86 -18.93 -0.45 -3.21
N CYS A 87 -17.70 -0.85 -3.52
CA CYS A 87 -17.18 -0.90 -4.88
C CYS A 87 -17.87 -1.99 -5.72
N ASN A 88 -18.06 -3.18 -5.17
CA ASN A 88 -18.73 -4.30 -5.88
C ASN A 88 -20.19 -3.98 -6.22
N ASN A 89 -20.89 -3.22 -5.38
CA ASN A 89 -22.24 -2.75 -5.68
C ASN A 89 -22.30 -1.73 -6.82
N ARG A 90 -21.20 -1.02 -7.13
CA ARG A 90 -21.13 -0.12 -8.31
C ARG A 90 -20.97 -0.90 -9.62
N VAL A 91 -20.45 -2.13 -9.56
CA VAL A 91 -20.12 -2.97 -10.73
C VAL A 91 -21.27 -3.89 -11.15
N LYS A 92 -22.39 -3.95 -10.41
CA LYS A 92 -23.63 -4.60 -10.86
C LYS A 92 -24.57 -3.58 -11.54
N PRO A 93 -24.47 -3.34 -12.86
CA PRO A 93 -25.67 -3.02 -13.63
C PRO A 93 -26.51 -4.30 -13.74
N GLY A 94 -27.83 -4.16 -13.77
CA GLY A 94 -28.75 -5.26 -14.10
C GLY A 94 -28.53 -5.78 -15.52
#